data_AF-A0A482YAV6-F1
#
_entry.id   AF-A0A482YAV6-F1
#
_cell.length_a   1.000
_cell.length_b   1.000
_cell.length_c   1.000
_cell.angle_alpha   90.00
_cell.angle_beta   90.00
_cell.angle_gamma   90.00
#
_symmetry.space_group_name_H-M   'P 1'
#
loop_
_entity.id
_entity.type
_entity.pdbx_description
1 polymer ?
#
loop_
_entity_poly.entity_id
_entity_poly.type
_entity_poly.pdbx_seq_one_letter_code
_entity_poly.pdbx_strand_id
1 'polypeptide(L)'
;MTTLVVCLDRTDDVGRKTGLHSPVVGWEAVRALVTDVGLADPEDSSVNTLLESLRVAQNLRDENEEVIVAVVSGDHESMVSADRAVATQLDDLIADYDPDSAVVVTDSAEDERLIPIVESRVRVDSVDRVVVRQARDIESTYYLLKQFLADEELRQTVLVPIGLTMLVFPLLATTVGPAKGAAAITTVIGLFLLYKGFNIDELLTRLAHQTRESLYSGQVSVVTYVVAAGLTFVGLFAGALGVSSLGDTPGVVLPATRFAFDSIPWLAMAALTASAGRLLDEVIGDDPVRRSFLNLPFIVVAVGLVIRGFSAYFLEQQGVIEPFVVSAYEFGVFSNERFVMVAGERLALFVVSALVVSLVGAQVASSLSESHGGDRTDGGADATTDAGTSARSDRSDPELTDGGANTTADPDRDR
;
A
#
# COMPACT_ATOMS: atom_id res chain seq x y z
N MET A 1 11.56 41.77 48.85
CA MET A 1 10.60 41.05 48.01
C MET A 1 11.29 39.79 47.58
N THR A 2 10.60 38.68 47.77
CA THR A 2 11.13 37.34 47.55
C THR A 2 10.51 36.75 46.31
N THR A 3 11.32 36.46 45.30
CA THR A 3 10.87 36.03 43.98
C THR A 3 11.30 34.58 43.73
N LEU A 4 10.33 33.73 43.40
CA LEU A 4 10.54 32.34 43.01
C LEU A 4 10.72 32.24 41.49
N VAL A 5 11.92 31.93 41.03
CA VAL A 5 12.14 31.56 39.62
C VAL A 5 11.95 30.06 39.48
N VAL A 6 10.87 29.66 38.81
CA VAL A 6 10.45 28.26 38.68
C VAL A 6 10.58 27.78 37.24
N CYS A 7 11.41 26.75 37.04
CA CYS A 7 11.48 25.98 35.80
C CYS A 7 10.47 24.83 35.89
N LEU A 8 9.62 24.69 34.89
CA LEU A 8 8.58 23.66 34.85
C LEU A 8 8.98 22.52 33.91
N ASP A 9 8.84 21.28 34.38
CA ASP A 9 9.13 20.05 33.63
C ASP A 9 8.01 19.01 33.87
N ARG A 10 6.95 19.06 33.08
CA ARG A 10 5.74 18.26 33.31
C ARG A 10 5.96 16.76 33.08
N THR A 11 6.90 16.40 32.21
CA THR A 11 7.19 15.02 31.79
C THR A 11 8.25 14.33 32.62
N ASP A 12 8.83 15.02 33.60
CA ASP A 12 9.94 14.54 34.42
C ASP A 12 11.17 14.17 33.58
N ASP A 13 11.44 14.94 32.53
CA ASP A 13 12.59 14.71 31.67
C ASP A 13 13.91 14.95 32.42
N VAL A 14 13.91 15.89 33.36
CA VAL A 14 15.05 16.16 34.24
C VAL A 14 15.32 14.96 35.16
N GLY A 15 14.29 14.45 35.84
CA GLY A 15 14.42 13.30 36.75
C GLY A 15 14.79 12.03 36.01
N ARG A 16 14.19 11.77 34.85
CA ARG A 16 14.53 10.61 33.99
C ARG A 16 15.97 10.61 33.50
N LYS A 17 16.54 11.78 33.20
CA LYS A 17 17.90 11.90 32.65
C LYS A 17 18.99 11.86 33.72
N THR A 18 18.69 12.40 34.90
CA THR A 18 19.70 12.61 35.96
C THR A 18 19.55 11.66 37.14
N GLY A 19 18.38 11.04 37.32
CA GLY A 19 18.03 10.25 38.50
C GLY A 19 17.81 11.08 39.77
N LEU A 20 17.73 12.41 39.66
CA LEU A 20 17.46 13.31 40.77
C LEU A 20 15.95 13.43 41.03
N HIS A 21 15.60 13.67 42.29
CA HIS A 21 14.22 13.89 42.70
C HIS A 21 13.89 15.38 42.74
N SER A 22 12.75 15.74 42.15
CA SER A 22 12.21 17.10 42.20
C SER A 22 11.44 17.35 43.51
N PRO A 23 11.43 18.60 44.04
CA PRO A 23 11.97 19.79 43.41
C PRO A 23 13.48 19.96 43.67
N VAL A 24 14.21 20.40 42.65
CA VAL A 24 15.63 20.78 42.80
C VAL A 24 15.69 22.27 43.12
N VAL A 25 16.11 22.62 44.33
CA VAL A 25 16.03 23.99 44.85
C VAL A 25 17.41 24.57 45.11
N GLY A 26 17.59 25.83 44.72
CA GLY A 26 18.77 26.63 44.99
C GLY A 26 19.70 26.79 43.78
N TRP A 27 20.38 27.94 43.74
CA TRP A 27 21.25 28.33 42.63
C TRP A 27 22.31 27.28 42.27
N GLU A 28 23.06 26.81 43.27
CA GLU A 28 24.14 25.84 43.03
C GLU A 28 23.60 24.47 42.61
N ALA A 29 22.45 24.05 43.15
CA ALA A 29 21.82 22.79 42.78
C ALA A 29 21.34 22.82 41.32
N VAL A 30 20.65 23.90 40.92
CA VAL A 30 20.20 24.09 39.53
C VAL A 30 21.40 24.26 38.57
N ARG A 31 22.47 24.93 39.00
CA ARG A 31 23.70 25.05 38.20
C ARG A 31 24.41 23.72 37.98
N ALA A 32 24.46 22.85 38.99
CA ALA A 32 24.96 21.49 38.83
C ALA A 32 24.09 20.69 37.87
N LEU A 33 22.76 20.80 38.02
CA LEU A 33 21.77 20.12 37.19
C LEU A 33 21.91 20.45 35.70
N VAL A 34 22.23 21.71 35.34
CA VAL A 34 22.51 22.09 33.94
C VAL A 34 23.59 21.20 33.32
N THR A 35 24.64 20.89 34.09
CA THR A 35 25.75 20.07 33.59
C THR A 35 25.31 18.61 33.44
N ASP A 36 24.57 18.08 34.41
CA ASP A 36 24.10 16.69 34.39
C ASP A 36 23.11 16.45 33.24
N VAL A 37 22.13 17.35 33.06
CA VAL A 37 21.16 17.28 31.94
C VAL A 37 21.86 17.46 30.60
N GLY A 38 22.80 18.42 30.50
CA GLY A 38 23.53 18.69 29.25
C GLY A 38 24.50 17.58 28.85
N LEU A 39 25.04 16.81 29.81
CA LEU A 39 25.86 15.62 29.53
C LEU A 39 24.99 14.42 29.11
N ALA A 40 23.78 14.30 29.66
CA ALA A 40 22.85 13.24 29.28
C ALA A 40 22.28 13.45 27.88
N ASP A 41 21.94 14.69 27.52
CA ASP A 41 21.36 15.05 26.23
C ASP A 41 21.70 16.50 25.83
N PRO A 42 22.78 16.71 25.04
CA PRO A 42 23.24 18.06 24.68
C PRO A 42 22.33 18.77 23.67
N GLU A 43 21.39 18.07 23.03
CA GLU A 43 20.47 18.65 22.04
C GLU A 43 19.15 19.12 22.67
N ASP A 44 18.90 18.78 23.93
CA ASP A 44 17.65 19.10 24.63
C ASP A 44 17.52 20.60 24.97
N SER A 45 16.34 21.16 24.74
CA SER A 45 16.03 22.55 25.08
C SER A 45 15.98 22.81 26.59
N SER A 46 15.75 21.80 27.42
CA SER A 46 15.73 21.86 28.89
C SER A 46 17.02 22.45 29.46
N VAL A 47 18.17 22.20 28.83
CA VAL A 47 19.45 22.80 29.21
C VAL A 47 19.38 24.32 29.11
N ASN A 48 18.75 24.83 28.05
CA ASN A 48 18.56 26.27 27.83
C ASN A 48 17.52 26.84 28.79
N THR A 49 16.49 26.09 29.14
CA THR A 49 15.48 26.47 30.14
C THR A 49 16.08 26.65 31.53
N LEU A 50 16.95 25.72 31.96
CA LEU A 50 17.69 25.82 33.21
C LEU A 50 18.68 26.99 33.20
N LEU A 51 19.39 27.19 32.09
CA LEU A 51 20.30 28.33 31.91
C LEU A 51 19.56 29.68 31.97
N GLU A 52 18.40 29.79 31.33
CA GLU A 52 17.58 31.01 31.39
C GLU A 52 17.02 31.23 32.80
N SER A 53 16.61 30.17 33.50
CA SER A 53 16.18 30.25 34.91
C SER A 53 17.28 30.82 35.81
N LEU A 54 18.53 30.38 35.63
CA LEU A 54 19.69 30.97 36.31
C LEU A 54 19.92 32.42 35.89
N ARG A 55 19.85 32.72 34.59
CA ARG A 55 20.07 34.09 34.11
C ARG A 55 19.02 35.08 34.66
N VAL A 56 17.75 34.71 34.65
CA VAL A 56 16.65 35.49 35.24
C VAL A 56 16.90 35.71 36.73
N ALA A 57 17.26 34.65 37.46
CA ALA A 57 17.54 34.76 38.88
C ALA A 57 18.77 35.63 39.20
N GLN A 58 19.78 35.65 38.34
CA GLN A 58 20.92 36.56 38.47
C GLN A 58 20.50 38.02 38.29
N ASN A 59 19.71 38.31 37.24
CA ASN A 59 19.24 39.67 36.98
C ASN A 59 18.43 40.22 38.16
N LEU A 60 17.52 39.42 38.74
CA LEU A 60 16.72 39.81 39.90
C LEU A 60 17.58 40.05 41.15
N ARG A 61 18.63 39.24 41.37
CA ARG A 61 19.59 39.46 42.46
C ARG A 61 20.39 40.75 42.29
N ASP A 62 20.79 41.07 41.06
CA ASP A 62 21.48 42.33 40.74
C ASP A 62 20.59 43.56 40.99
N GLU A 63 19.26 43.38 40.96
CA GLU A 63 18.24 44.37 41.34
C GLU A 63 17.96 44.42 42.86
N ASN A 64 18.70 43.65 43.67
CA ASN A 64 18.55 43.50 45.13
C ASN A 64 17.25 42.81 45.59
N GLU A 65 16.70 41.90 44.79
CA GLU A 65 15.64 40.99 45.23
C GLU A 65 16.20 39.71 45.87
N GLU A 66 15.44 39.14 46.83
CA GLU A 66 15.74 37.81 47.35
C GLU A 66 15.19 36.77 46.38
N VAL A 67 16.03 35.85 45.89
CA VAL A 67 15.66 34.95 44.79
C VAL A 67 15.91 33.49 45.11
N ILE A 68 14.85 32.69 44.99
CA ILE A 68 14.87 31.24 45.04
C ILE A 68 14.73 30.72 43.62
N VAL A 69 15.61 29.80 43.20
CA VAL A 69 15.50 29.11 41.91
C VAL A 69 15.08 27.68 42.20
N ALA A 70 14.05 27.18 41.53
CA ALA A 70 13.58 25.81 41.70
C ALA A 70 13.24 25.20 40.35
N VAL A 71 13.50 23.90 40.21
CA VAL A 71 13.00 23.05 39.12
C VAL A 71 11.93 22.16 39.71
N VAL A 72 10.73 22.21 39.15
CA VAL A 72 9.57 21.44 39.59
C VAL A 72 9.17 20.51 38.47
N SER A 73 9.19 19.21 38.75
CA SER A 73 8.88 18.17 37.77
C SER A 73 7.58 17.44 38.07
N GLY A 74 6.90 16.99 37.03
CA GLY A 74 5.75 16.09 37.13
C GLY A 74 6.13 14.67 37.52
N ASP A 75 5.16 13.78 37.39
CA ASP A 75 5.30 12.35 37.64
C ASP A 75 4.89 11.60 36.37
N HIS A 76 5.59 10.52 36.05
CA HIS A 76 5.54 9.82 34.77
C HIS A 76 4.42 8.79 34.67
N GLU A 77 3.73 8.47 35.77
CA GLU A 77 2.69 7.42 35.78
C GLU A 77 1.34 7.86 35.19
N SER A 78 0.94 9.14 35.31
CA SER A 78 -0.30 9.66 34.71
C SER A 78 -0.35 11.19 34.62
N MET A 79 -1.09 11.73 33.63
CA MET A 79 -1.26 13.20 33.50
C MET A 79 -1.85 13.87 34.76
N VAL A 80 -2.73 13.17 35.48
CA VAL A 80 -3.35 13.70 36.71
C VAL A 80 -2.40 13.59 37.91
N SER A 81 -1.50 12.61 37.92
CA SER A 81 -0.45 12.52 38.94
C SER A 81 0.63 13.57 38.71
N ALA A 82 0.98 13.89 37.46
CA ALA A 82 1.94 14.94 37.12
C ALA A 82 1.52 16.32 37.64
N ASP A 83 0.31 16.76 37.32
CA ASP A 83 -0.20 18.08 37.74
C ASP A 83 -0.31 18.17 39.29
N ARG A 84 -0.64 17.05 39.96
CA ARG A 84 -0.69 16.97 41.43
C ARG A 84 0.70 16.94 42.09
N ALA A 85 1.67 16.29 41.46
CA ALA A 85 3.05 16.26 41.93
C ALA A 85 3.64 17.66 41.90
N VAL A 86 3.48 18.38 40.79
CA VAL A 86 3.88 19.78 40.63
C VAL A 86 3.20 20.67 41.68
N ALA A 87 1.89 20.51 41.86
CA ALA A 87 1.13 21.23 42.90
C ALA A 87 1.69 21.01 44.32
N THR A 88 2.02 19.76 44.67
CA THR A 88 2.57 19.42 46.00
C THR A 88 3.95 20.03 46.21
N GLN A 89 4.82 19.93 45.20
CA GLN A 89 6.16 20.53 45.25
C GLN A 89 6.11 22.05 45.38
N LEU A 90 5.15 22.71 44.71
CA LEU A 90 4.92 24.15 44.88
C LEU A 90 4.40 24.50 46.27
N ASP A 91 3.51 23.68 46.84
CA ASP A 91 2.99 23.88 48.20
C ASP A 91 4.14 23.79 49.23
N ASP A 92 5.07 22.85 49.06
CA ASP A 92 6.27 22.70 49.89
C ASP A 92 7.21 23.91 49.74
N LEU A 93 7.47 24.36 48.50
CA LEU A 93 8.30 25.54 48.22
C LEU A 93 7.73 26.81 48.86
N ILE A 94 6.41 26.98 48.85
CA ILE A 94 5.75 28.14 49.46
C ILE A 94 5.83 28.07 50.98
N ALA A 95 5.64 26.88 51.56
CA ALA A 95 5.75 26.69 53.00
C ALA A 95 7.17 26.98 53.53
N ASP A 96 8.19 26.61 52.76
CA ASP A 96 9.60 26.75 53.18
C ASP A 96 10.18 28.14 52.92
N TYR A 97 9.75 28.83 51.86
CA TYR A 97 10.39 30.06 51.39
C TYR A 97 9.50 31.31 51.33
N ASP A 98 8.17 31.16 51.49
CA ASP A 98 7.17 32.26 51.50
C ASP A 98 7.40 33.34 50.40
N PRO A 99 7.42 32.96 49.10
CA PRO A 99 7.69 33.91 48.02
C PRO A 99 6.53 34.88 47.78
N ASP A 100 6.85 36.15 47.57
CA ASP A 100 5.88 37.22 47.24
C ASP A 100 5.37 37.08 45.80
N SER A 101 6.23 36.65 44.87
CA SER A 101 5.89 36.44 43.48
C SER A 101 6.76 35.37 42.80
N ALA A 102 6.38 35.00 41.57
CA ALA A 102 7.08 34.00 40.79
C ALA A 102 7.32 34.45 39.33
N VAL A 103 8.45 34.02 38.79
CA VAL A 103 8.78 34.06 37.35
C VAL A 103 8.84 32.62 36.85
N VAL A 104 7.99 32.29 35.89
CA VAL A 104 7.90 30.94 35.34
C VAL A 104 8.76 30.85 34.08
N VAL A 105 9.61 29.82 33.97
CA VAL A 105 10.45 29.57 32.79
C VAL A 105 10.10 28.22 32.18
N THR A 106 9.87 28.19 30.87
CA THR A 106 9.45 26.99 30.13
C THR A 106 9.91 27.02 28.68
N ASP A 107 10.18 25.86 28.08
CA ASP A 107 10.52 25.70 26.65
C ASP A 107 9.46 24.95 25.83
N SER A 108 8.44 24.39 26.48
CA SER A 108 7.46 23.53 25.84
C SER A 108 6.01 23.99 26.08
N ALA A 109 5.17 23.77 25.06
CA ALA A 109 3.74 24.03 25.18
C ALA A 109 3.03 23.04 26.14
N GLU A 110 3.69 21.93 26.50
CA GLU A 110 3.14 20.96 27.44
C GLU A 110 3.33 21.42 28.89
N ASP A 111 4.47 22.04 29.19
CA ASP A 111 4.79 22.62 30.51
C ASP A 111 4.03 23.92 30.76
N GLU A 112 3.72 24.70 29.71
CA GLU A 112 2.85 25.88 29.83
C GLU A 112 1.47 25.55 30.46
N ARG A 113 1.03 24.29 30.38
CA ARG A 113 -0.23 23.85 31.02
C ARG A 113 -0.17 23.83 32.54
N LEU A 114 1.02 23.89 33.14
CA LEU A 114 1.22 23.98 34.58
C LEU A 114 1.12 25.43 35.10
N ILE A 115 1.16 26.44 34.23
CA ILE A 115 1.08 27.86 34.62
C ILE A 115 -0.15 28.15 35.51
N PRO A 116 -1.38 27.69 35.19
CA PRO A 116 -2.55 27.91 36.05
C PRO A 116 -2.40 27.31 37.45
N ILE A 117 -1.59 26.25 37.61
CA ILE A 117 -1.32 25.61 38.90
C ILE A 117 -0.41 26.51 39.74
N VAL A 118 0.61 27.13 39.12
CA VAL A 118 1.49 28.12 39.76
C VAL A 118 0.70 29.36 40.14
N GLU A 119 -0.09 29.93 39.21
CA GLU A 119 -0.92 31.12 39.44
C GLU A 119 -1.93 30.94 40.59
N SER A 120 -2.39 29.71 40.83
CA SER A 120 -3.32 29.41 41.92
C SER A 120 -2.68 29.45 43.32
N ARG A 121 -1.35 29.47 43.42
CA ARG A 121 -0.58 29.33 44.66
C ARG A 121 0.27 30.55 44.98
N VAL A 122 0.89 31.14 43.96
CA VAL A 122 1.77 32.30 44.06
C VAL A 122 1.47 33.26 42.91
N ARG A 123 1.65 34.56 43.16
CA ARG A 123 1.46 35.59 42.13
C ARG A 123 2.52 35.44 41.04
N VAL A 124 2.13 35.16 39.81
CA VAL A 124 3.06 35.10 38.66
C VAL A 124 3.22 36.50 38.06
N ASP A 125 4.43 37.06 38.12
CA ASP A 125 4.73 38.38 37.56
C ASP A 125 5.15 38.29 36.07
N SER A 126 5.76 37.17 35.66
CA SER A 126 6.12 36.94 34.25
C SER A 126 6.26 35.45 33.90
N VAL A 127 6.15 35.16 32.60
CA VAL A 127 6.39 33.85 32.00
C VAL A 127 7.41 34.01 30.88
N ASP A 128 8.58 33.40 31.03
CA ASP A 128 9.65 33.38 30.04
C ASP A 128 9.62 32.09 29.22
N ARG A 129 9.62 32.24 27.90
CA ARG A 129 9.49 31.14 26.93
C ARG A 129 10.80 30.99 26.18
N VAL A 130 11.51 29.90 26.46
CA VAL A 130 12.80 29.60 25.85
C VAL A 130 12.58 28.89 24.51
N VAL A 131 13.14 29.46 23.43
CA VAL A 131 13.06 28.87 22.09
C VAL A 131 14.46 28.73 21.50
N VAL A 132 14.91 27.49 21.31
CA VAL A 132 16.22 27.17 20.71
C VAL A 132 16.12 27.22 19.18
N ARG A 133 16.96 28.04 18.54
CA ARG A 133 17.00 28.18 17.07
C ARG A 133 18.11 27.31 16.47
N GLN A 134 17.77 26.20 15.84
CA GLN A 134 18.70 25.40 15.04
C GLN A 134 18.76 25.93 13.59
N ALA A 135 19.90 26.48 13.17
CA ALA A 135 20.13 26.81 11.76
C ALA A 135 20.56 25.54 11.01
N ARG A 136 19.88 25.18 9.92
CA ARG A 136 20.34 24.13 9.01
C ARG A 136 21.32 24.73 8.01
N ASP A 137 22.54 24.22 7.95
CA ASP A 137 23.57 24.74 7.05
C ASP A 137 23.22 24.52 5.57
N ILE A 138 23.32 25.59 4.76
CA ILE A 138 23.12 25.57 3.30
C ILE A 138 24.04 24.56 2.60
N GLU A 139 25.20 24.28 3.21
CA GLU A 139 26.16 23.28 2.75
C GLU A 139 25.54 21.86 2.70
N SER A 140 24.75 21.49 3.71
CA SER A 140 24.06 20.19 3.74
C SER A 140 23.09 20.05 2.58
N THR A 141 22.34 21.12 2.27
CA THR A 141 21.42 21.15 1.11
C THR A 141 22.16 21.04 -0.22
N TYR A 142 23.32 21.71 -0.35
CA TYR A 142 24.17 21.60 -1.54
C TYR A 142 24.64 20.16 -1.78
N TYR A 143 25.11 19.47 -0.74
CA TYR A 143 25.55 18.08 -0.87
C TYR A 143 24.39 17.14 -1.20
N LEU A 144 23.22 17.36 -0.61
CA LEU A 144 22.04 16.55 -0.88
C LEU A 144 21.59 16.71 -2.35
N LEU A 145 21.58 17.94 -2.88
CA LEU A 145 21.29 18.20 -4.28
C LEU A 145 22.36 17.59 -5.21
N LYS A 146 23.64 17.70 -4.83
CA LYS A 146 24.76 17.10 -5.58
C LYS A 146 24.62 15.58 -5.64
N GLN A 147 24.26 14.93 -4.54
CA GLN A 147 24.05 13.48 -4.48
C GLN A 147 22.86 13.05 -5.32
N PHE A 148 21.74 13.78 -5.24
CA PHE A 148 20.57 13.55 -6.08
C PHE A 148 20.89 13.67 -7.58
N LEU A 149 21.71 14.66 -7.96
CA LEU A 149 22.17 14.84 -9.34
C LEU A 149 23.17 13.77 -9.79
N ALA A 150 23.93 13.17 -8.86
CA ALA A 150 24.91 12.13 -9.16
C ALA A 150 24.27 10.75 -9.34
N ASP A 151 23.14 10.50 -8.69
CA ASP A 151 22.37 9.26 -8.79
C ASP A 151 21.67 9.16 -10.16
N GLU A 152 22.05 8.17 -10.97
CA GLU A 152 21.48 7.96 -12.30
C GLU A 152 19.99 7.60 -12.25
N GLU A 153 19.58 6.80 -11.29
CA GLU A 153 18.20 6.31 -11.20
C GLU A 153 17.26 7.46 -10.81
N LEU A 154 17.65 8.26 -9.82
CA LEU A 154 16.88 9.44 -9.40
C LEU A 154 16.86 10.50 -10.50
N ARG A 155 18.01 10.76 -11.15
CA ARG A 155 18.09 11.72 -12.26
C ARG A 155 17.22 11.27 -13.44
N GLN A 156 17.25 10.00 -13.83
CA GLN A 156 16.40 9.51 -14.92
C GLN A 156 14.92 9.55 -14.54
N THR A 157 14.56 9.17 -13.32
CA THR A 157 13.16 9.05 -12.92
C THR A 157 12.51 10.42 -12.69
N VAL A 158 13.27 11.41 -12.23
CA VAL A 158 12.72 12.73 -11.86
C VAL A 158 13.10 13.81 -12.87
N LEU A 159 14.39 13.95 -13.21
CA LEU A 159 14.84 15.06 -14.07
C LEU A 159 14.39 14.88 -15.52
N VAL A 160 14.35 13.65 -16.04
CA VAL A 160 13.98 13.43 -17.45
C VAL A 160 12.50 13.77 -17.72
N PRO A 161 11.50 13.30 -16.95
CA PRO A 161 10.11 13.70 -17.19
C PRO A 161 9.89 15.20 -17.04
N ILE A 162 10.52 15.84 -16.05
CA ILE A 162 10.42 17.29 -15.83
C ILE A 162 11.04 18.04 -17.01
N GLY A 163 12.27 17.70 -17.39
CA GLY A 163 12.98 18.34 -18.49
C GLY A 163 12.27 18.15 -19.83
N LEU A 164 11.78 16.94 -20.10
CA LEU A 164 10.99 16.64 -21.29
C LEU A 164 9.68 17.44 -21.29
N THR A 165 9.00 17.56 -20.16
CA THR A 165 7.78 18.38 -20.04
C THR A 165 8.07 19.84 -20.31
N MET A 166 9.13 20.41 -19.71
CA MET A 166 9.51 21.81 -19.94
C MET A 166 9.88 22.08 -21.40
N LEU A 167 10.44 21.09 -22.11
CA LEU A 167 10.79 21.22 -23.53
C LEU A 167 9.57 21.05 -24.45
N VAL A 168 8.77 20.01 -24.22
CA VAL A 168 7.71 19.58 -25.13
C VAL A 168 6.41 20.36 -24.89
N PHE A 169 6.10 20.76 -23.66
CA PHE A 169 4.85 21.47 -23.35
C PHE A 169 4.67 22.77 -24.14
N PRO A 170 5.65 23.69 -24.21
CA PRO A 170 5.49 24.91 -25.00
C PRO A 170 5.27 24.63 -26.49
N LEU A 171 5.93 23.60 -27.03
CA LEU A 171 5.79 23.19 -28.42
C LEU A 171 4.38 22.63 -28.70
N LEU A 172 3.85 21.77 -27.84
CA LEU A 172 2.50 21.24 -27.98
C LEU A 172 1.44 22.33 -27.73
N ALA A 173 1.66 23.20 -26.75
CA ALA A 173 0.74 24.28 -26.43
C ALA A 173 0.56 25.24 -27.62
N THR A 174 1.63 25.49 -28.39
CA THR A 174 1.59 26.36 -29.58
C THR A 174 1.05 25.67 -30.82
N THR A 175 1.25 24.35 -30.97
CA THR A 175 0.86 23.61 -32.20
C THR A 175 -0.54 23.01 -32.16
N VAL A 176 -0.92 22.37 -31.04
CA VAL A 176 -2.21 21.67 -30.88
C VAL A 176 -3.11 22.28 -29.81
N GLY A 177 -2.60 23.28 -29.08
CA GLY A 177 -3.29 23.98 -28.00
C GLY A 177 -2.95 23.44 -26.61
N PRO A 178 -2.99 24.28 -25.57
CA PRO A 178 -2.48 23.96 -24.23
C PRO A 178 -3.20 22.79 -23.57
N ALA A 179 -4.52 22.67 -23.74
CA ALA A 179 -5.30 21.57 -23.16
C ALA A 179 -4.91 20.20 -23.73
N LYS A 180 -4.78 20.09 -25.07
CA LYS A 180 -4.37 18.85 -25.73
C LYS A 180 -2.90 18.51 -25.44
N GLY A 181 -2.03 19.53 -25.39
CA GLY A 181 -0.64 19.36 -25.00
C GLY A 181 -0.49 18.84 -23.57
N ALA A 182 -1.22 19.42 -22.61
CA ALA A 182 -1.26 18.93 -21.23
C ALA A 182 -1.78 17.49 -21.13
N ALA A 183 -2.85 17.16 -21.85
CA ALA A 183 -3.40 15.81 -21.88
C ALA A 183 -2.40 14.78 -22.44
N ALA A 184 -1.71 15.11 -23.54
CA ALA A 184 -0.69 14.26 -24.13
C ALA A 184 0.49 14.01 -23.16
N ILE A 185 0.99 15.08 -22.53
CA ILE A 185 2.09 14.96 -21.56
C ILE A 185 1.67 14.15 -20.33
N THR A 186 0.49 14.43 -19.78
CA THR A 186 -0.05 13.66 -18.64
C THR A 186 -0.18 12.18 -18.99
N THR A 187 -0.60 11.87 -20.22
CA THR A 187 -0.70 10.48 -20.70
C THR A 187 0.68 9.82 -20.76
N VAL A 188 1.68 10.50 -21.32
CA VAL A 188 3.04 9.97 -21.43
C VAL A 188 3.70 9.78 -20.05
N ILE A 189 3.56 10.78 -19.15
CA ILE A 189 4.08 10.68 -17.78
C ILE A 189 3.35 9.57 -17.03
N GLY A 190 2.03 9.48 -17.13
CA GLY A 190 1.25 8.42 -16.50
C GLY A 190 1.69 7.04 -16.98
N LEU A 191 1.91 6.87 -18.29
CA LEU A 191 2.42 5.62 -18.85
C LEU A 191 3.83 5.30 -18.35
N PHE A 192 4.70 6.30 -18.24
CA PHE A 192 6.05 6.14 -17.69
C PHE A 192 6.03 5.73 -16.21
N LEU A 193 5.16 6.34 -15.39
CA LEU A 193 4.99 5.98 -13.99
C LEU A 193 4.44 4.56 -13.83
N LEU A 194 3.50 4.14 -14.67
CA LEU A 194 3.02 2.76 -14.68
C LEU A 194 4.14 1.79 -15.10
N TYR A 195 4.94 2.15 -16.12
CA TYR A 195 6.09 1.36 -16.56
C TYR A 195 7.08 1.10 -15.41
N LYS A 196 7.43 2.15 -14.66
CA LYS A 196 8.32 2.04 -13.51
C LYS A 196 7.65 1.38 -12.30
N GLY A 197 6.39 1.70 -12.02
CA GLY A 197 5.63 1.15 -10.89
C GLY A 197 5.40 -0.36 -10.99
N PHE A 198 5.21 -0.89 -12.20
CA PHE A 198 5.12 -2.34 -12.43
C PHE A 198 6.48 -3.03 -12.56
N ASN A 199 7.59 -2.28 -12.47
CA ASN A 199 8.95 -2.77 -12.67
C ASN A 199 9.06 -3.66 -13.92
N ILE A 200 8.54 -3.13 -15.05
CA ILE A 200 8.41 -3.87 -16.31
C ILE A 200 9.78 -4.39 -16.77
N ASP A 201 10.86 -3.64 -16.51
CA ASP A 201 12.26 -4.03 -16.77
C ASP A 201 12.58 -5.45 -16.22
N GLU A 202 12.21 -5.71 -14.97
CA GLU A 202 12.48 -6.98 -14.32
C GLU A 202 11.53 -8.09 -14.78
N LEU A 203 10.26 -7.75 -15.01
CA LEU A 203 9.27 -8.69 -15.54
C LEU A 203 9.70 -9.23 -16.92
N LEU A 204 10.12 -8.35 -17.83
CA LEU A 204 10.63 -8.74 -19.14
C LEU A 204 11.88 -9.61 -19.04
N THR A 205 12.79 -9.28 -18.13
CA THR A 205 14.02 -10.06 -17.93
C THR A 205 13.70 -11.48 -17.46
N ARG A 206 12.77 -11.64 -16.50
CA ARG A 206 12.31 -12.95 -16.03
C ARG A 206 11.63 -13.74 -17.13
N LEU A 207 10.73 -13.11 -17.89
CA LEU A 207 10.05 -13.73 -19.02
C LEU A 207 11.04 -14.20 -20.10
N ALA A 208 12.05 -13.38 -20.41
CA ALA A 208 13.08 -13.74 -21.37
C ALA A 208 13.91 -14.96 -20.91
N HIS A 209 14.26 -15.02 -19.62
CA HIS A 209 14.98 -16.15 -19.05
C HIS A 209 14.15 -17.44 -19.09
N GLN A 210 12.88 -17.38 -18.66
CA GLN A 210 11.97 -18.54 -18.72
C GLN A 210 11.73 -19.02 -20.15
N THR A 211 11.54 -18.10 -21.09
CA THR A 211 11.36 -18.45 -22.52
C THR A 211 12.60 -19.13 -23.06
N ARG A 212 13.80 -18.65 -22.68
CA ARG A 212 15.07 -19.27 -23.09
C ARG A 212 15.18 -20.69 -22.55
N GLU A 213 14.92 -20.90 -21.27
CA GLU A 213 14.97 -22.22 -20.64
C GLU A 213 13.96 -23.19 -21.26
N SER A 214 12.74 -22.73 -21.50
CA SER A 214 11.67 -23.50 -22.17
C SER A 214 12.04 -23.87 -23.62
N LEU A 215 12.64 -22.95 -24.39
CA LEU A 215 13.14 -23.21 -25.74
C LEU A 215 14.27 -24.24 -25.78
N TYR A 216 15.19 -24.21 -24.81
CA TYR A 216 16.25 -25.23 -24.71
C TYR A 216 15.71 -26.59 -24.27
N SER A 217 14.59 -26.64 -23.54
CA SER A 217 13.93 -27.88 -23.12
C SER A 217 13.06 -28.53 -24.19
N GLY A 218 12.83 -27.86 -25.34
CA GLY A 218 12.07 -28.42 -26.46
C GLY A 218 10.55 -28.45 -26.26
N GLN A 219 10.01 -27.62 -25.37
CA GLN A 219 8.57 -27.53 -25.09
C GLN A 219 7.77 -27.03 -26.31
N VAL A 220 6.71 -27.75 -26.66
CA VAL A 220 5.77 -27.42 -27.73
C VAL A 220 4.95 -26.18 -27.35
N SER A 221 4.70 -25.94 -26.05
CA SER A 221 3.94 -24.77 -25.61
C SER A 221 4.55 -23.44 -26.03
N VAL A 222 5.87 -23.33 -26.20
CA VAL A 222 6.51 -22.06 -26.61
C VAL A 222 5.96 -21.56 -27.95
N VAL A 223 5.91 -22.43 -28.96
CA VAL A 223 5.40 -22.07 -30.29
C VAL A 223 3.92 -21.68 -30.18
N THR A 224 3.14 -22.45 -29.43
CA THR A 224 1.72 -22.15 -29.25
C THR A 224 1.46 -20.86 -28.47
N TYR A 225 2.33 -20.47 -27.55
CA TYR A 225 2.23 -19.20 -26.82
C TYR A 225 2.54 -18.02 -27.72
N VAL A 226 3.51 -18.13 -28.63
CA VAL A 226 3.76 -17.11 -29.64
C VAL A 226 2.55 -16.95 -30.57
N VAL A 227 1.98 -18.08 -31.03
CA VAL A 227 0.76 -18.05 -31.87
C VAL A 227 -0.43 -17.46 -31.09
N ALA A 228 -0.60 -17.82 -29.81
CA ALA A 228 -1.63 -17.27 -28.95
C ALA A 228 -1.47 -15.76 -28.72
N ALA A 229 -0.23 -15.28 -28.55
CA ALA A 229 0.06 -13.84 -28.44
C ALA A 229 -0.34 -13.10 -29.74
N GLY A 230 0.00 -13.67 -30.90
CA GLY A 230 -0.43 -13.15 -32.20
C GLY A 230 -1.96 -13.10 -32.35
N LEU A 231 -2.65 -14.19 -32.01
CA LEU A 231 -4.12 -14.26 -32.03
C LEU A 231 -4.76 -13.27 -31.06
N THR A 232 -4.15 -13.07 -29.88
CA THR A 232 -4.60 -12.07 -28.90
C THR A 232 -4.53 -10.67 -29.49
N PHE A 233 -3.41 -10.34 -30.14
CA PHE A 233 -3.24 -9.06 -30.81
C PHE A 233 -4.26 -8.85 -31.93
N VAL A 234 -4.50 -9.88 -32.77
CA VAL A 234 -5.54 -9.84 -33.79
C VAL A 234 -6.93 -9.62 -33.18
N GLY A 235 -7.23 -10.25 -32.04
CA GLY A 235 -8.49 -10.06 -31.33
C GLY A 235 -8.69 -8.63 -30.83
N LEU A 236 -7.68 -8.07 -30.15
CA LEU A 236 -7.71 -6.68 -29.68
C LEU A 236 -7.89 -5.71 -30.86
N PHE A 237 -7.18 -5.95 -31.96
CA PHE A 237 -7.28 -5.13 -33.17
C PHE A 237 -8.66 -5.24 -33.83
N ALA A 238 -9.20 -6.46 -33.95
CA ALA A 238 -10.55 -6.69 -34.48
C ALA A 238 -11.62 -6.00 -33.62
N GLY A 239 -11.49 -6.06 -32.29
CA GLY A 239 -12.35 -5.32 -31.37
C GLY A 239 -12.28 -3.81 -31.56
N ALA A 240 -11.07 -3.26 -31.67
CA ALA A 240 -10.86 -1.82 -31.88
C ALA A 240 -11.45 -1.35 -33.22
N LEU A 241 -11.27 -2.14 -34.29
CA LEU A 241 -11.92 -1.90 -35.59
C LEU A 241 -13.44 -1.95 -35.47
N GLY A 242 -13.97 -2.93 -34.74
CA GLY A 242 -15.39 -3.04 -34.41
C GLY A 242 -15.94 -1.77 -33.77
N VAL A 243 -15.26 -1.25 -32.75
CA VAL A 243 -15.64 0.01 -32.09
C VAL A 243 -15.58 1.19 -33.05
N SER A 244 -14.51 1.29 -33.84
CA SER A 244 -14.36 2.39 -34.79
C SER A 244 -15.46 2.45 -35.86
N SER A 245 -16.11 1.31 -36.14
CA SER A 245 -17.22 1.22 -37.09
C SER A 245 -18.56 1.74 -36.57
N LEU A 246 -18.72 1.93 -35.25
CA LEU A 246 -19.98 2.38 -34.62
C LEU A 246 -20.27 3.88 -34.78
N GLY A 247 -19.32 4.68 -35.27
CA GLY A 247 -19.42 6.15 -35.26
C GLY A 247 -19.43 6.75 -33.84
N ASP A 248 -19.64 8.06 -33.73
CA ASP A 248 -19.68 8.76 -32.44
C ASP A 248 -20.96 8.39 -31.66
N THR A 249 -20.89 7.32 -30.88
CA THR A 249 -21.97 6.89 -29.99
C THR A 249 -21.75 7.44 -28.58
N PRO A 250 -22.74 8.09 -27.96
CA PRO A 250 -22.64 8.52 -26.56
C PRO A 250 -22.64 7.32 -25.60
N GLY A 251 -21.70 7.31 -24.65
CA GLY A 251 -21.58 6.29 -23.60
C GLY A 251 -20.58 5.17 -23.92
N VAL A 252 -20.27 4.35 -22.91
CA VAL A 252 -19.19 3.33 -22.98
C VAL A 252 -19.74 1.91 -23.21
N VAL A 253 -21.01 1.66 -22.88
CA VAL A 253 -21.58 0.31 -22.86
C VAL A 253 -21.63 -0.32 -24.26
N LEU A 254 -22.10 0.42 -25.28
CA LEU A 254 -22.20 -0.10 -26.63
C LEU A 254 -20.81 -0.33 -27.26
N PRO A 255 -19.86 0.63 -27.23
CA PRO A 255 -18.49 0.39 -27.66
C PRO A 255 -17.84 -0.82 -26.97
N ALA A 256 -17.98 -0.95 -25.65
CA ALA A 256 -17.42 -2.08 -24.91
C ALA A 256 -18.03 -3.42 -25.35
N THR A 257 -19.35 -3.47 -25.56
CA THR A 257 -20.05 -4.67 -26.02
C THR A 257 -19.61 -5.07 -27.43
N ARG A 258 -19.45 -4.11 -28.32
CA ARG A 258 -18.96 -4.35 -29.70
C ARG A 258 -17.53 -4.83 -29.71
N PHE A 259 -16.66 -4.18 -28.93
CA PHE A 259 -15.28 -4.60 -28.75
C PHE A 259 -15.21 -6.07 -28.29
N ALA A 260 -16.00 -6.41 -27.26
CA ALA A 260 -16.07 -7.76 -26.74
C ALA A 260 -16.52 -8.73 -27.83
N PHE A 261 -17.65 -8.46 -28.50
CA PHE A 261 -18.20 -9.34 -29.54
C PHE A 261 -17.18 -9.69 -30.64
N ASP A 262 -16.46 -8.69 -31.15
CA ASP A 262 -15.48 -8.88 -32.24
C ASP A 262 -14.16 -9.49 -31.76
N SER A 263 -13.74 -9.22 -30.52
CA SER A 263 -12.47 -9.74 -29.96
C SER A 263 -12.57 -11.19 -29.50
N ILE A 264 -13.68 -11.59 -28.89
CA ILE A 264 -13.80 -12.87 -28.17
C ILE A 264 -13.46 -14.10 -29.00
N PRO A 265 -13.87 -14.26 -30.28
CA PRO A 265 -13.49 -15.44 -31.05
C PRO A 265 -11.98 -15.61 -31.16
N TRP A 266 -11.27 -14.51 -31.39
CA TRP A 266 -9.81 -14.50 -31.51
C TRP A 266 -9.14 -14.75 -30.16
N LEU A 267 -9.64 -14.14 -29.09
CA LEU A 267 -9.16 -14.36 -27.72
C LEU A 267 -9.40 -15.80 -27.26
N ALA A 268 -10.56 -16.38 -27.59
CA ALA A 268 -10.86 -17.78 -27.33
C ALA A 268 -9.92 -18.69 -28.12
N MET A 269 -9.69 -18.44 -29.40
CA MET A 269 -8.71 -19.19 -30.21
C MET A 269 -7.28 -19.07 -29.67
N ALA A 270 -6.88 -17.89 -29.20
CA ALA A 270 -5.59 -17.68 -28.54
C ALA A 270 -5.45 -18.54 -27.29
N ALA A 271 -6.42 -18.46 -26.38
CA ALA A 271 -6.43 -19.23 -25.14
C ALA A 271 -6.51 -20.74 -25.41
N LEU A 272 -7.26 -21.18 -26.42
CA LEU A 272 -7.29 -22.58 -26.85
C LEU A 272 -5.93 -23.05 -27.35
N THR A 273 -5.29 -22.26 -28.21
CA THR A 273 -3.96 -22.56 -28.75
C THR A 273 -2.94 -22.69 -27.61
N ALA A 274 -2.93 -21.75 -26.66
CA ALA A 274 -2.06 -21.79 -25.49
C ALA A 274 -2.35 -23.00 -24.58
N SER A 275 -3.63 -23.32 -24.35
CA SER A 275 -4.01 -24.48 -23.55
C SER A 275 -3.64 -25.80 -24.21
N ALA A 276 -3.75 -25.89 -25.54
CA ALA A 276 -3.40 -27.07 -26.31
C ALA A 276 -1.89 -27.34 -26.26
N GLY A 277 -1.05 -26.31 -26.41
CA GLY A 277 0.40 -26.50 -26.30
C GLY A 277 0.84 -26.92 -24.90
N ARG A 278 0.23 -26.34 -23.85
CA ARG A 278 0.51 -26.77 -22.48
C ARG A 278 0.05 -28.20 -22.20
N LEU A 279 -1.08 -28.60 -22.76
CA LEU A 279 -1.58 -29.97 -22.68
C LEU A 279 -0.64 -30.96 -23.40
N LEU A 280 -0.14 -30.58 -24.57
CA LEU A 280 0.82 -31.40 -25.30
C LEU A 280 2.12 -31.59 -24.49
N ASP A 281 2.63 -30.53 -23.87
CA ASP A 281 3.82 -30.63 -23.02
C ASP A 281 3.62 -31.57 -21.82
N GLU A 282 2.46 -31.50 -21.16
CA GLU A 282 2.15 -32.38 -20.03
C GLU A 282 1.95 -33.84 -20.47
N VAL A 283 1.41 -34.07 -21.67
CA VAL A 283 1.24 -35.43 -22.23
C VAL A 283 2.57 -36.02 -22.70
N ILE A 284 3.51 -35.17 -23.14
CA ILE A 284 4.84 -35.59 -23.61
C ILE A 284 5.81 -35.76 -22.43
N GLY A 285 5.58 -35.05 -21.31
CA GLY A 285 6.39 -35.15 -20.10
C GLY A 285 6.22 -36.47 -19.35
N ASP A 286 7.18 -36.78 -18.47
CA ASP A 286 7.18 -38.00 -17.65
C ASP A 286 6.23 -37.92 -16.43
N ASP A 287 5.63 -36.76 -16.16
CA ASP A 287 4.76 -36.50 -15.02
C ASP A 287 3.28 -36.87 -15.31
N PRO A 288 2.52 -37.34 -14.31
CA PRO A 288 1.11 -37.65 -14.48
C PRO A 288 0.28 -36.39 -14.77
N VAL A 289 -0.45 -36.41 -15.89
CA VAL A 289 -1.28 -35.30 -16.35
C VAL A 289 -2.30 -34.87 -15.29
N ARG A 290 -2.17 -33.64 -14.79
CA ARG A 290 -3.10 -33.12 -13.78
C ARG A 290 -4.48 -32.87 -14.39
N ARG A 291 -5.55 -33.32 -13.71
CA ARG A 291 -6.97 -33.08 -14.08
C ARG A 291 -7.26 -31.63 -14.45
N SER A 292 -6.64 -30.67 -13.76
CA SER A 292 -6.85 -29.25 -13.99
C SER A 292 -6.48 -28.80 -15.41
N PHE A 293 -5.49 -29.44 -16.06
CA PHE A 293 -5.09 -29.06 -17.42
C PHE A 293 -6.04 -29.60 -18.48
N LEU A 294 -6.61 -30.80 -18.28
CA LEU A 294 -7.52 -31.44 -19.24
C LEU A 294 -8.83 -30.66 -19.45
N ASN A 295 -9.31 -29.96 -18.41
CA ASN A 295 -10.54 -29.17 -18.50
C ASN A 295 -10.33 -27.77 -19.11
N LEU A 296 -9.09 -27.26 -19.17
CA LEU A 296 -8.81 -25.88 -19.63
C LEU A 296 -9.39 -25.55 -21.01
N PRO A 297 -9.21 -26.35 -22.09
CA PRO A 297 -9.73 -25.98 -23.41
C PRO A 297 -11.26 -25.89 -23.41
N PHE A 298 -11.95 -26.79 -22.71
CA PHE A 298 -13.40 -26.79 -22.61
C PHE A 298 -13.92 -25.57 -21.85
N ILE A 299 -13.26 -25.18 -20.76
CA ILE A 299 -13.57 -23.95 -20.02
C ILE A 299 -13.41 -22.73 -20.93
N VAL A 300 -12.31 -22.65 -21.69
CA VAL A 300 -12.04 -21.51 -22.59
C VAL A 300 -13.13 -21.39 -23.66
N VAL A 301 -13.53 -22.50 -24.31
CA VAL A 301 -14.64 -22.48 -25.28
C VAL A 301 -15.94 -22.04 -24.60
N ALA A 302 -16.27 -22.62 -23.46
CA ALA A 302 -17.52 -22.33 -22.75
C ALA A 302 -17.61 -20.84 -22.37
N VAL A 303 -16.54 -20.29 -21.77
CA VAL A 303 -16.45 -18.86 -21.42
C VAL A 303 -16.55 -17.99 -22.68
N GLY A 304 -15.83 -18.32 -23.74
CA GLY A 304 -15.89 -17.59 -25.01
C GLY A 304 -17.31 -17.55 -25.60
N LEU A 305 -18.01 -18.69 -25.59
CA LEU A 305 -19.40 -18.78 -26.05
C LEU A 305 -20.35 -17.94 -25.20
N VAL A 306 -20.21 -17.97 -23.87
CA VAL A 306 -21.05 -17.18 -22.96
C VAL A 306 -20.85 -15.69 -23.23
N ILE A 307 -19.61 -15.20 -23.19
CA ILE A 307 -19.36 -13.76 -23.37
C ILE A 307 -19.82 -13.33 -24.76
N ARG A 308 -19.53 -14.11 -25.80
CA ARG A 308 -19.99 -13.80 -27.17
C ARG A 308 -21.51 -13.81 -27.29
N GLY A 309 -22.20 -14.73 -26.62
CA GLY A 309 -23.66 -14.81 -26.58
C GLY A 309 -24.30 -13.59 -25.93
N PHE A 310 -23.80 -13.17 -24.77
CA PHE A 310 -24.27 -11.95 -24.11
C PHE A 310 -23.97 -10.69 -24.93
N SER A 311 -22.76 -10.58 -25.50
CA SER A 311 -22.45 -9.45 -26.38
C SER A 311 -23.35 -9.40 -27.61
N ALA A 312 -23.64 -10.56 -28.22
CA ALA A 312 -24.58 -10.66 -29.35
C ALA A 312 -25.99 -10.20 -28.95
N TYR A 313 -26.49 -10.64 -27.81
CA TYR A 313 -27.81 -10.26 -27.30
C TYR A 313 -27.96 -8.74 -27.18
N PHE A 314 -26.99 -8.07 -26.54
CA PHE A 314 -27.02 -6.62 -26.39
C PHE A 314 -26.92 -5.88 -27.73
N LEU A 315 -26.08 -6.36 -28.65
CA LEU A 315 -25.95 -5.74 -29.98
C LEU A 315 -27.22 -5.92 -30.82
N GLU A 316 -27.87 -7.08 -30.74
CA GLU A 316 -29.11 -7.36 -31.46
C GLU A 316 -30.28 -6.54 -30.89
N GLN A 317 -30.34 -6.40 -29.56
CA GLN A 317 -31.34 -5.55 -28.89
C GLN A 317 -31.22 -4.06 -29.26
N GLN A 318 -30.01 -3.61 -29.61
CA GLN A 318 -29.75 -2.24 -30.08
C GLN A 318 -29.83 -2.10 -31.61
N GLY A 319 -30.18 -3.17 -32.35
CA GLY A 319 -30.30 -3.15 -33.81
C GLY A 319 -28.97 -2.98 -34.55
N VAL A 320 -27.84 -3.25 -33.89
CA VAL A 320 -26.49 -3.13 -34.46
C VAL A 320 -26.11 -4.36 -35.29
N ILE A 321 -26.66 -5.52 -34.95
CA ILE A 321 -26.50 -6.75 -35.72
C ILE A 321 -27.87 -7.29 -36.11
N GLU A 322 -27.95 -7.89 -37.30
CA GLU A 322 -29.19 -8.49 -37.79
C GLU A 322 -29.54 -9.77 -37.02
N PRO A 323 -30.84 -10.06 -36.83
CA PRO A 323 -31.31 -11.32 -36.26
C PRO A 323 -30.79 -12.52 -37.03
N PHE A 324 -30.44 -13.59 -36.32
CA PHE A 324 -29.90 -14.79 -36.95
C PHE A 324 -31.00 -15.56 -37.69
N VAL A 325 -30.85 -15.74 -39.01
CA VAL A 325 -31.80 -16.50 -39.82
C VAL A 325 -31.29 -17.92 -40.01
N VAL A 326 -32.04 -18.90 -39.49
CA VAL A 326 -31.76 -20.31 -39.76
C VAL A 326 -32.27 -20.62 -41.16
N SER A 327 -31.34 -20.87 -42.09
CA SER A 327 -31.69 -21.30 -43.44
C SER A 327 -32.36 -22.67 -43.41
N ALA A 328 -33.37 -22.85 -44.25
CA ALA A 328 -34.01 -24.15 -44.43
C ALA A 328 -32.96 -25.19 -44.83
N TYR A 329 -33.00 -26.33 -44.17
CA TYR A 329 -32.11 -27.45 -44.42
C TYR A 329 -32.93 -28.73 -44.53
N GLU A 330 -32.66 -29.52 -45.56
CA GLU A 330 -33.16 -30.88 -45.73
C GLU A 330 -31.98 -31.84 -45.60
N PHE A 331 -31.88 -32.54 -44.47
CA PHE A 331 -30.90 -33.60 -44.27
C PHE A 331 -31.62 -34.89 -43.86
N GLY A 332 -31.99 -35.68 -44.87
CA GLY A 332 -32.69 -36.96 -44.65
C GLY A 332 -34.05 -36.79 -43.98
N VAL A 333 -34.23 -37.36 -42.79
CA VAL A 333 -35.50 -37.33 -42.03
C VAL A 333 -35.70 -36.00 -41.27
N PHE A 334 -34.69 -35.14 -41.23
CA PHE A 334 -34.78 -33.84 -40.58
C PHE A 334 -34.96 -32.74 -41.64
N SER A 335 -36.15 -32.14 -41.68
CA SER A 335 -36.43 -30.92 -42.43
C SER A 335 -36.82 -29.80 -41.47
N ASN A 336 -36.30 -28.59 -41.71
CA ASN A 336 -36.71 -27.38 -41.00
C ASN A 336 -37.05 -26.28 -42.01
N GLU A 337 -38.14 -25.56 -41.75
CA GLU A 337 -38.49 -24.34 -42.49
C GLU A 337 -37.55 -23.19 -42.10
N ARG A 338 -37.44 -22.16 -42.94
CA ARG A 338 -36.65 -20.97 -42.61
C ARG A 338 -37.35 -20.22 -41.48
N PHE A 339 -36.68 -20.06 -40.35
CA PHE A 339 -37.16 -19.24 -39.24
C PHE A 339 -36.08 -18.26 -38.76
N VAL A 340 -36.54 -17.13 -38.21
CA VAL A 340 -35.68 -16.10 -37.63
C VAL A 340 -35.58 -16.39 -36.14
N MET A 341 -34.36 -16.60 -35.63
CA MET A 341 -34.15 -16.70 -34.18
C MET A 341 -34.25 -15.32 -33.56
N VAL A 342 -35.06 -15.21 -32.51
CA VAL A 342 -35.09 -14.01 -31.68
C VAL A 342 -33.81 -13.94 -30.83
N ALA A 343 -33.32 -12.74 -30.51
CA ALA A 343 -32.12 -12.51 -29.71
C ALA A 343 -32.03 -13.40 -28.45
N GLY A 344 -33.15 -13.62 -27.76
CA GLY A 344 -33.24 -14.49 -26.58
C GLY A 344 -32.98 -15.97 -26.89
N GLU A 345 -33.48 -16.49 -28.02
CA GLU A 345 -33.28 -17.87 -28.45
C GLU A 345 -31.82 -18.10 -28.85
N ARG A 346 -31.22 -17.13 -29.54
CA ARG A 346 -29.80 -17.15 -29.89
C ARG A 346 -28.91 -17.13 -28.65
N LEU A 347 -29.23 -16.29 -27.65
CA LEU A 347 -28.52 -16.27 -26.37
C LEU A 347 -28.65 -17.63 -25.67
N ALA A 348 -29.86 -18.19 -25.60
CA ALA A 348 -30.09 -19.49 -24.99
C ALA A 348 -29.26 -20.58 -25.68
N LEU A 349 -29.15 -20.57 -27.00
CA LEU A 349 -28.31 -21.50 -27.75
C LEU A 349 -26.82 -21.38 -27.37
N PHE A 350 -26.28 -20.17 -27.25
CA PHE A 350 -24.89 -19.97 -26.79
C PHE A 350 -24.65 -20.50 -25.38
N VAL A 351 -25.57 -20.19 -24.45
CA VAL A 351 -25.45 -20.61 -23.04
C VAL A 351 -25.59 -22.13 -22.91
N VAL A 352 -26.56 -22.74 -23.58
CA VAL A 352 -26.75 -24.20 -23.57
C VAL A 352 -25.54 -24.89 -24.20
N SER A 353 -25.02 -24.38 -25.32
CA SER A 353 -23.80 -24.90 -25.95
C SER A 353 -22.60 -24.81 -25.01
N ALA A 354 -22.43 -23.69 -24.30
CA ALA A 354 -21.37 -23.52 -23.32
C ALA A 354 -21.48 -24.51 -22.14
N LEU A 355 -22.69 -24.73 -21.62
CA LEU A 355 -22.94 -25.71 -20.56
C LEU A 355 -22.62 -27.13 -21.02
N VAL A 356 -23.04 -27.50 -22.24
CA VAL A 356 -22.74 -28.82 -22.83
C VAL A 356 -21.23 -28.99 -23.00
N VAL A 357 -20.52 -28.00 -23.54
CA VAL A 357 -19.06 -28.05 -23.70
C VAL A 357 -18.36 -28.19 -22.34
N SER A 358 -18.81 -27.45 -21.32
CA SER A 358 -18.26 -27.55 -19.97
C SER A 358 -18.51 -28.93 -19.32
N LEU A 359 -19.70 -29.50 -19.50
CA LEU A 359 -20.04 -30.84 -19.03
C LEU A 359 -19.20 -31.93 -19.70
N VAL A 360 -19.03 -31.83 -21.03
CA VAL A 360 -18.16 -32.74 -21.79
C VAL A 360 -16.72 -32.64 -21.29
N GLY A 361 -16.22 -31.43 -21.05
CA GLY A 361 -14.88 -31.22 -20.48
C GLY A 361 -14.71 -31.87 -19.11
N ALA A 362 -15.70 -31.74 -18.22
CA ALA A 362 -15.69 -32.38 -16.91
C ALA A 362 -15.70 -33.91 -17.01
N GLN A 363 -16.48 -34.48 -17.94
CA GLN A 363 -16.56 -35.93 -18.17
C GLN A 363 -15.28 -36.52 -18.77
N VAL A 364 -14.64 -35.80 -19.70
CA VAL A 364 -13.34 -36.19 -20.26
C VAL A 364 -12.27 -36.15 -19.16
N ALA A 365 -12.28 -35.13 -18.30
CA ALA A 365 -11.33 -35.02 -17.19
C ALA A 365 -11.53 -36.10 -16.10
N SER A 366 -12.76 -36.56 -15.87
CA SER A 366 -13.04 -37.63 -14.89
C SER A 366 -12.64 -39.01 -15.42
N SER A 367 -13.02 -39.35 -16.65
CA SER A 367 -12.75 -40.66 -17.26
C SER A 367 -11.26 -41.00 -17.41
N LEU A 368 -10.43 -40.02 -17.79
CA LEU A 368 -8.98 -40.22 -17.94
C LEU A 368 -8.24 -40.43 -16.61
N SER A 369 -8.88 -40.11 -15.49
CA SER A 369 -8.26 -40.20 -14.18
C SER A 369 -8.61 -41.51 -13.45
N GLU A 370 -9.64 -42.24 -13.89
CA GLU A 370 -9.94 -43.58 -13.37
C GLU A 370 -8.98 -44.65 -13.93
N SER A 371 -8.40 -44.43 -15.12
CA SER A 371 -7.49 -45.40 -15.75
C SER A 371 -6.11 -45.50 -15.09
N HIS A 372 -5.71 -44.51 -14.26
CA HIS A 372 -4.43 -44.48 -13.54
C HIS A 372 -4.54 -44.79 -12.04
N GLY A 373 -5.75 -45.08 -11.52
CA GLY A 373 -5.98 -45.39 -10.10
C GLY A 373 -6.01 -46.88 -9.75
N GLY A 374 -5.80 -47.77 -10.73
CA GLY A 374 -5.96 -49.21 -10.58
C GLY A 374 -4.70 -49.97 -10.17
N ASP A 375 -3.94 -49.51 -9.16
CA ASP A 375 -3.03 -50.41 -8.45
C ASP A 375 -2.66 -49.84 -7.06
N ARG A 376 -3.48 -50.18 -6.05
CA ARG A 376 -3.14 -50.22 -4.62
C ARG A 376 -4.33 -50.78 -3.85
N THR A 377 -4.29 -52.08 -3.60
CA THR A 377 -5.11 -52.78 -2.61
C THR A 377 -4.67 -52.45 -1.18
N ASP A 378 -5.59 -52.76 -0.25
CA ASP A 378 -5.51 -52.71 1.22
C ASP A 378 -5.86 -51.35 1.84
N GLY A 379 -6.87 -51.22 2.71
CA GLY A 379 -7.75 -52.16 3.37
C GLY A 379 -8.46 -51.44 4.53
N GLY A 380 -9.59 -51.97 4.97
CA GLY A 380 -10.14 -51.68 6.31
C GLY A 380 -11.24 -50.64 6.37
N ALA A 381 -12.43 -51.12 6.73
CA ALA A 381 -13.63 -50.36 7.05
C ALA A 381 -13.46 -49.44 8.26
N ASP A 382 -14.14 -48.29 8.28
CA ASP A 382 -15.29 -48.13 9.16
C ASP A 382 -16.18 -46.95 8.75
N ALA A 383 -17.48 -47.13 8.94
CA ALA A 383 -18.53 -46.18 8.64
C ALA A 383 -18.72 -45.19 9.80
N THR A 384 -18.97 -43.92 9.50
CA THR A 384 -20.10 -43.17 10.08
C THR A 384 -20.31 -41.82 9.40
N THR A 385 -21.51 -41.70 8.84
CA THR A 385 -22.24 -40.49 8.50
C THR A 385 -22.48 -39.64 9.76
N ASP A 386 -22.32 -38.32 9.69
CA ASP A 386 -23.45 -37.46 10.05
C ASP A 386 -23.38 -36.05 9.44
N ALA A 387 -24.55 -35.57 9.05
CA ALA A 387 -24.81 -34.29 8.44
C ALA A 387 -25.05 -33.21 9.51
N GLY A 388 -24.72 -31.95 9.23
CA GLY A 388 -24.94 -30.86 10.21
C GLY A 388 -24.62 -29.45 9.72
N THR A 389 -25.43 -28.97 8.78
CA THR A 389 -25.86 -27.58 8.54
C THR A 389 -25.46 -26.47 9.53
N SER A 390 -25.06 -25.34 8.92
CA SER A 390 -25.35 -23.92 9.27
C SER A 390 -24.25 -23.01 9.85
N ALA A 391 -23.95 -22.01 9.01
CA ALA A 391 -24.10 -20.58 9.27
C ALA A 391 -23.20 -19.85 10.30
N ARG A 392 -22.40 -18.96 9.70
CA ARG A 392 -22.20 -17.53 10.04
C ARG A 392 -21.21 -17.11 11.13
N SER A 393 -20.67 -15.93 10.78
CA SER A 393 -20.09 -14.83 11.57
C SER A 393 -18.68 -14.96 12.11
N ASP A 394 -17.79 -14.16 11.50
CA ASP A 394 -17.15 -13.00 12.13
C ASP A 394 -17.08 -13.05 13.67
N ARG A 395 -15.87 -13.24 14.22
CA ARG A 395 -15.11 -12.15 14.84
C ARG A 395 -13.78 -12.64 15.41
N SER A 396 -12.93 -11.64 15.53
CA SER A 396 -11.59 -11.55 16.06
C SER A 396 -11.43 -11.92 17.54
N ASP A 397 -10.14 -11.98 17.90
CA ASP A 397 -9.50 -11.81 19.22
C ASP A 397 -9.23 -13.09 20.05
N PRO A 398 -8.30 -13.05 21.03
CA PRO A 398 -6.84 -12.92 20.86
C PRO A 398 -6.08 -13.86 21.83
N GLU A 399 -4.79 -13.57 22.03
CA GLU A 399 -3.99 -13.80 23.26
C GLU A 399 -3.22 -15.12 23.50
N LEU A 400 -1.94 -14.89 23.85
CA LEU A 400 -1.07 -15.57 24.85
C LEU A 400 -0.67 -17.03 24.51
N THR A 401 0.56 -17.51 24.64
CA THR A 401 1.83 -17.12 25.27
C THR A 401 2.83 -18.21 24.85
N ASP A 402 4.09 -17.90 24.56
CA ASP A 402 5.17 -18.52 25.35
C ASP A 402 6.48 -17.77 25.16
N GLY A 403 7.13 -17.50 26.29
CA GLY A 403 8.47 -16.95 26.35
C GLY A 403 9.52 -18.05 26.26
N GLY A 404 10.75 -17.66 25.95
CA GLY A 404 11.87 -18.59 26.01
C GLY A 404 13.13 -18.06 25.34
N ALA A 405 13.88 -17.27 26.10
CA ALA A 405 15.22 -16.83 25.77
C ALA A 405 16.17 -18.02 25.53
N ASN A 406 17.06 -17.89 24.55
CA ASN A 406 18.30 -18.65 24.50
C ASN A 406 19.48 -17.71 24.25
N THR A 407 20.32 -17.65 25.29
CA THR A 407 21.65 -17.06 25.42
C THR A 407 22.72 -17.95 24.78
N THR A 408 23.66 -17.34 24.06
CA THR A 408 25.05 -17.78 23.73
C THR A 408 25.69 -16.62 22.95
N ALA A 409 26.92 -16.12 23.10
CA ALA A 409 28.18 -16.49 23.77
C ALA A 409 29.07 -15.21 23.75
N ASP A 410 29.72 -14.75 24.84
CA ASP A 410 31.05 -15.09 25.40
C ASP A 410 32.17 -14.09 24.94
N PRO A 411 33.35 -13.95 25.61
CA PRO A 411 33.78 -12.71 26.28
C PRO A 411 35.22 -12.28 25.87
N ASP A 412 35.90 -11.53 26.74
CA ASP A 412 37.32 -11.12 26.71
C ASP A 412 37.75 -9.99 25.75
N ARG A 413 38.02 -8.82 26.36
CA ARG A 413 39.36 -8.21 26.35
C ARG A 413 39.47 -7.02 27.32
N ASP A 414 40.04 -7.30 28.49
CA ASP A 414 40.82 -6.33 29.27
C ASP A 414 42.23 -6.22 28.68
N ARG A 415 42.61 -5.02 28.22
CA ARG A 415 43.93 -4.39 28.40
C ARG A 415 43.99 -2.98 27.83
#